data_AF-A0A089KBK6-F1
#
_entry.id   AF-A0A089KBK6-F1
#
_cell.length_a   1.000
_cell.length_b   1.000
_cell.length_c   1.000
_cell.angle_alpha   90.00
_cell.angle_beta   90.00
_cell.angle_gamma   90.00
#
_symmetry.space_group_name_H-M   'P 1'
#
loop_
_entity.id
_entity.type
_entity.pdbx_description
1 polymer ?
#
loop_
_entity_poly.entity_id
_entity_poly.type
_entity_poly.pdbx_seq_one_letter_code
_entity_poly.pdbx_strand_id
1 'polypeptide(L)'
;MFFCEAKSNYHDGIKQYRFVHNYKSADLHELIQNSISIFNEWPTSFYNFLDGMRTNLNSFYKRLYLCLPYPEFLFIHQEFVNYYEQNEDSIYFKTSYKETLEKKIISQKHLLIKSNQLNDLKYCTTNEVSDLLGLKQRVQIVALGKKEIIRLVNDANLISRYNFVFDRQSVENLLKEIQIFMQEPPEEITSIISFQEALRIFTNWGQKLTDFLHSIMTKQIRACGRSNEIGLYSFLFIASEVESVVKGGWLSINDIAHEQGIDRKEICSWIDKGFLPAKRVQNHYFLITPIDFQKFNELYVTARELVKIHPEIHSSGKLFRVLVSMGVEPVSGPKIDGGARYLYKRDSSLMQLLGLKDS
;
A
#
# COMPACT_ATOMS: atom_id res chain seq x y z
N MET A 1 26.88 -24.66 -8.31
CA MET A 1 26.26 -23.31 -8.44
C MET A 1 24.98 -23.36 -9.27
N PHE A 2 24.99 -24.09 -10.39
CA PHE A 2 23.81 -24.36 -11.21
C PHE A 2 22.63 -25.00 -10.45
N PHE A 3 22.85 -26.04 -9.64
CA PHE A 3 21.79 -26.70 -8.85
C PHE A 3 21.10 -25.74 -7.84
N CYS A 4 21.91 -24.89 -7.22
CA CYS A 4 21.49 -23.83 -6.32
C CYS A 4 20.60 -22.78 -7.02
N GLU A 5 21.01 -22.32 -8.20
CA GLU A 5 20.22 -21.38 -9.01
C GLU A 5 18.97 -22.05 -9.61
N ALA A 6 19.06 -23.29 -10.07
CA ALA A 6 17.92 -24.02 -10.64
C ALA A 6 16.82 -24.26 -9.58
N LYS A 7 17.18 -24.68 -8.36
CA LYS A 7 16.20 -24.92 -7.28
C LYS A 7 15.60 -23.61 -6.73
N SER A 8 16.41 -22.56 -6.53
CA SER A 8 15.88 -21.23 -6.13
C SER A 8 14.89 -20.71 -7.17
N ASN A 9 15.23 -20.76 -8.46
CA ASN A 9 14.31 -20.34 -9.52
C ASN A 9 13.06 -21.24 -9.65
N TYR A 10 13.14 -22.52 -9.25
CA TYR A 10 11.99 -23.43 -9.26
C TYR A 10 11.03 -23.19 -8.09
N HIS A 11 11.54 -22.92 -6.88
CA HIS A 11 10.70 -22.70 -5.70
C HIS A 11 10.16 -21.28 -5.57
N ASP A 12 10.86 -20.27 -6.09
CA ASP A 12 10.43 -18.86 -5.96
C ASP A 12 9.29 -18.47 -6.91
N GLY A 13 8.75 -19.41 -7.72
CA GLY A 13 7.60 -19.21 -8.63
C GLY A 13 7.84 -18.17 -9.75
N ILE A 14 8.98 -17.48 -9.72
CA ILE A 14 9.34 -16.38 -10.59
C ILE A 14 10.39 -16.90 -11.58
N LYS A 15 9.93 -17.12 -12.82
CA LYS A 15 10.72 -17.30 -14.06
C LYS A 15 11.23 -18.70 -14.41
N GLN A 16 10.31 -19.66 -14.59
CA GLN A 16 10.59 -20.82 -15.47
C GLN A 16 11.03 -20.36 -16.89
N TYR A 17 10.52 -19.23 -17.38
CA TYR A 17 10.82 -18.69 -18.72
C TYR A 17 12.25 -18.16 -18.94
N ARG A 18 12.96 -17.68 -17.90
CA ARG A 18 14.35 -17.18 -18.09
C ARG A 18 15.38 -18.30 -18.02
N PHE A 19 15.06 -19.39 -17.33
CA PHE A 19 15.98 -20.51 -17.14
C PHE A 19 16.26 -21.24 -18.46
N VAL A 20 15.22 -21.49 -19.27
CA VAL A 20 15.34 -22.17 -20.56
C VAL A 20 16.01 -21.30 -21.64
N HIS A 21 15.89 -19.97 -21.54
CA HIS A 21 16.48 -19.07 -22.54
C HIS A 21 17.97 -18.76 -22.32
N ASN A 22 18.48 -18.92 -21.10
CA ASN A 22 19.84 -18.52 -20.76
C ASN A 22 20.90 -19.61 -20.97
N TYR A 23 20.50 -20.87 -21.18
CA TYR A 23 21.41 -22.00 -21.34
C TYR A 23 21.04 -22.78 -22.61
N LYS A 24 22.03 -23.10 -23.45
CA LYS A 24 21.79 -24.04 -24.55
C LYS A 24 21.56 -25.43 -23.95
N SER A 25 20.76 -26.26 -24.63
CA SER A 25 20.43 -27.63 -24.18
C SER A 25 21.67 -28.48 -23.87
N ALA A 26 22.73 -28.33 -24.67
CA ALA A 26 24.01 -29.02 -24.47
C ALA A 26 24.71 -28.59 -23.15
N ASP A 27 24.77 -27.28 -22.88
CA ASP A 27 25.41 -26.74 -21.66
C ASP A 27 24.67 -27.21 -20.39
N LEU A 28 23.35 -27.30 -20.46
CA LEU A 28 22.51 -27.76 -19.34
C LEU A 28 22.74 -29.25 -19.06
N HIS A 29 22.89 -30.07 -20.10
CA HIS A 29 23.20 -31.49 -19.95
C HIS A 29 24.57 -31.69 -19.28
N GLU A 30 25.59 -30.99 -19.75
CA GLU A 30 26.94 -31.03 -19.18
C GLU A 30 26.94 -30.58 -17.71
N LEU A 31 26.22 -29.49 -17.39
CA LEU A 31 26.09 -29.00 -16.01
C LEU A 31 25.39 -30.02 -15.09
N ILE A 32 24.38 -30.72 -15.58
CA ILE A 32 23.72 -31.79 -14.81
C ILE A 32 24.67 -32.97 -14.61
N GLN A 33 25.36 -33.42 -15.66
CA GLN A 33 26.33 -34.51 -15.56
C GLN A 33 27.46 -34.18 -14.57
N ASN A 34 28.01 -32.96 -14.63
CA ASN A 34 29.01 -32.47 -13.69
C ASN A 34 28.45 -32.33 -12.27
N SER A 35 27.17 -32.02 -12.12
CA SER A 35 26.54 -31.97 -10.79
C SER A 35 26.36 -33.37 -10.22
N ILE A 36 25.98 -34.36 -11.02
CA ILE A 36 25.82 -35.76 -10.60
C ILE A 36 27.17 -36.35 -10.23
N SER A 37 28.23 -36.08 -11.00
CA SER A 37 29.56 -36.63 -10.73
C SER A 37 30.13 -36.22 -9.36
N ILE A 38 29.77 -35.04 -8.85
CA ILE A 38 30.10 -34.59 -7.50
C ILE A 38 29.56 -35.55 -6.42
N PHE A 39 28.42 -36.21 -6.68
CA PHE A 39 27.77 -37.11 -5.73
C PHE A 39 28.13 -38.58 -5.92
N ASN A 40 28.76 -38.97 -7.03
CA ASN A 40 29.09 -40.37 -7.32
C ASN A 40 30.07 -40.99 -6.30
N GLU A 41 31.05 -40.21 -5.83
CA GLU A 41 32.05 -40.62 -4.84
C GLU A 41 32.07 -39.64 -3.66
N TRP A 42 30.90 -39.39 -3.08
CA TRP A 42 30.76 -38.49 -1.94
C TRP A 42 31.46 -39.02 -0.68
N PRO A 43 32.20 -38.19 0.11
CA PRO A 43 32.44 -36.75 -0.07
C PRO A 43 33.68 -36.41 -0.91
N THR A 44 34.48 -37.39 -1.33
CA THR A 44 35.76 -37.18 -2.04
C THR A 44 35.61 -36.35 -3.32
N SER A 45 34.63 -36.67 -4.18
CA SER A 45 34.35 -35.90 -5.39
C SER A 45 33.93 -34.45 -5.10
N PHE A 46 33.26 -34.21 -3.97
CA PHE A 46 32.92 -32.87 -3.54
C PHE A 46 34.15 -32.09 -3.08
N TYR A 47 35.07 -32.73 -2.38
CA TYR A 47 36.33 -32.10 -1.98
C TYR A 47 37.19 -31.74 -3.20
N ASN A 48 37.31 -32.65 -4.17
CA ASN A 48 37.99 -32.37 -5.45
C ASN A 48 37.35 -31.18 -6.20
N PHE A 49 36.01 -31.10 -6.16
CA PHE A 49 35.29 -29.96 -6.72
C PHE A 49 35.59 -28.65 -5.97
N LEU A 50 35.67 -28.68 -4.64
CA LEU A 50 36.06 -27.53 -3.83
C LEU A 50 37.51 -27.11 -4.08
N ASP A 51 38.42 -28.07 -4.28
CA ASP A 51 39.81 -27.83 -4.67
C ASP A 51 39.91 -27.05 -5.99
N GLY A 52 39.12 -27.46 -7.00
CA GLY A 52 39.02 -26.75 -8.28
C GLY A 52 38.47 -25.33 -8.17
N MET A 53 37.81 -24.98 -7.05
CA MET A 53 37.22 -23.66 -6.80
C MET A 53 37.96 -22.86 -5.72
N ARG A 54 39.19 -23.23 -5.33
CA ARG A 54 39.94 -22.59 -4.23
C ARG A 54 39.90 -21.05 -4.23
N THR A 55 40.06 -20.41 -5.40
CA THR A 55 40.03 -18.94 -5.53
C THR A 55 38.65 -18.31 -5.29
N ASN A 56 37.57 -19.08 -5.37
CA ASN A 56 36.19 -18.63 -5.29
C ASN A 56 35.38 -19.30 -4.17
N LEU A 57 36.03 -20.04 -3.26
CA LEU A 57 35.37 -20.78 -2.17
C LEU A 57 34.42 -19.90 -1.36
N ASN A 58 34.82 -18.66 -1.04
CA ASN A 58 33.99 -17.73 -0.28
C ASN A 58 32.69 -17.33 -1.01
N SER A 59 32.76 -17.13 -2.32
CA SER A 59 31.60 -16.79 -3.16
C SER A 59 30.68 -18.00 -3.31
N PHE A 60 31.27 -19.16 -3.59
CA PHE A 60 30.55 -20.42 -3.66
C PHE A 60 29.79 -20.69 -2.35
N TYR A 61 30.46 -20.52 -1.22
CA TYR A 61 29.88 -20.75 0.09
C TYR A 61 28.69 -19.83 0.41
N LYS A 62 28.85 -18.52 0.17
CA LYS A 62 27.75 -17.56 0.32
C LYS A 62 26.53 -17.98 -0.51
N ARG A 63 26.75 -18.44 -1.75
CA ARG A 63 25.68 -18.92 -2.63
C ARG A 63 25.09 -20.25 -2.16
N LEU A 64 25.92 -21.18 -1.69
CA LEU A 64 25.45 -22.44 -1.12
C LEU A 64 24.44 -22.18 0.00
N TYR A 65 24.72 -21.22 0.88
CA TYR A 65 23.82 -20.79 1.95
C TYR A 65 22.54 -20.12 1.49
N LEU A 66 22.64 -19.22 0.51
CA LEU A 66 21.47 -18.49 0.01
C LEU A 66 20.52 -19.42 -0.75
N CYS A 67 21.05 -20.39 -1.47
CA CYS A 67 20.27 -21.19 -2.39
C CYS A 67 19.85 -22.56 -1.84
N LEU A 68 20.56 -23.10 -0.85
CA LEU A 68 20.21 -24.36 -0.19
C LEU A 68 19.99 -24.14 1.32
N PRO A 69 19.03 -23.28 1.73
CA PRO A 69 18.76 -23.01 3.14
C PRO A 69 18.00 -24.15 3.84
N TYR A 70 17.65 -25.21 3.11
CA TYR A 70 16.75 -26.26 3.56
C TYR A 70 17.48 -27.39 4.32
N PRO A 71 16.80 -28.02 5.30
CA PRO A 71 17.41 -29.05 6.16
C PRO A 71 17.96 -30.25 5.39
N GLU A 72 17.29 -30.66 4.31
CA GLU A 72 17.70 -31.82 3.51
C GLU A 72 19.06 -31.62 2.84
N PHE A 73 19.58 -30.39 2.79
CA PHE A 73 20.91 -30.07 2.24
C PHE A 73 21.94 -29.73 3.32
N LEU A 74 21.62 -29.88 4.61
CA LEU A 74 22.57 -29.62 5.69
C LEU A 74 23.83 -30.48 5.58
N PHE A 75 23.74 -31.68 4.99
CA PHE A 75 24.90 -32.53 4.76
C PHE A 75 25.94 -31.88 3.83
N ILE A 76 25.50 -31.09 2.83
CA ILE A 76 26.41 -30.37 1.91
C ILE A 76 27.13 -29.25 2.66
N HIS A 77 26.41 -28.54 3.53
CA HIS A 77 26.99 -27.51 4.39
C HIS A 77 27.99 -28.10 5.38
N GLN A 78 27.65 -29.24 5.98
CA GLN A 78 28.52 -29.94 6.92
C GLN A 78 29.80 -30.41 6.24
N GLU A 79 29.70 -31.01 5.05
CA GLU A 79 30.89 -31.47 4.33
C GLU A 79 31.76 -30.31 3.83
N PHE A 80 31.17 -29.16 3.50
CA PHE A 80 31.96 -27.96 3.20
C PHE A 80 32.79 -27.53 4.42
N VAL A 81 32.21 -27.60 5.63
CA VAL A 81 32.92 -27.30 6.88
C VAL A 81 34.01 -28.34 7.14
N ASN A 82 33.71 -29.63 6.99
CA ASN A 82 34.67 -30.72 7.21
C ASN A 82 35.89 -30.57 6.29
N TYR A 83 35.66 -30.33 4.99
CA TYR A 83 36.71 -30.03 4.02
C TYR A 83 37.59 -28.88 4.48
N TYR A 84 36.97 -27.83 4.99
CA TYR A 84 37.66 -26.62 5.42
C TYR A 84 38.47 -26.82 6.70
N GLU A 85 38.00 -27.64 7.64
CA GLU A 85 38.71 -27.95 8.88
C GLU A 85 39.97 -28.79 8.63
N GLN A 86 39.92 -29.66 7.61
CA GLN A 86 41.00 -30.58 7.21
C GLN A 86 42.11 -29.89 6.38
N ASN A 87 41.83 -28.77 5.73
CA ASN A 87 42.82 -28.04 4.93
C ASN A 87 43.43 -26.87 5.74
N GLU A 88 44.71 -26.98 6.12
CA GLU A 88 45.40 -26.10 7.09
C GLU A 88 45.58 -24.63 6.64
N ASP A 89 45.48 -24.34 5.34
CA ASP A 89 45.83 -23.04 4.74
C ASP A 89 44.88 -21.87 5.09
N SER A 90 43.92 -22.06 6.00
CA SER A 90 42.96 -21.02 6.33
C SER A 90 42.78 -20.80 7.84
N ILE A 91 43.80 -20.22 8.44
CA ILE A 91 43.75 -19.68 9.80
C ILE A 91 42.73 -18.51 9.91
N TYR A 92 42.56 -17.70 8.85
CA TYR A 92 41.69 -16.51 8.88
C TYR A 92 40.18 -16.80 8.87
N PHE A 93 39.77 -17.96 8.34
CA PHE A 93 38.36 -18.33 8.23
C PHE A 93 37.87 -19.15 9.44
N LYS A 94 38.78 -19.78 10.20
CA LYS A 94 38.44 -20.74 11.27
C LYS A 94 37.64 -20.16 12.42
N THR A 95 37.82 -18.88 12.79
CA THR A 95 37.22 -18.34 14.02
C THR A 95 35.96 -17.51 13.76
N SER A 96 36.03 -16.48 12.90
CA SER A 96 34.88 -15.58 12.70
C SER A 96 33.74 -16.21 11.88
N TYR A 97 34.09 -17.04 10.89
CA TYR A 97 33.10 -17.66 10.01
C TYR A 97 32.43 -18.87 10.65
N LYS A 98 33.19 -19.72 11.37
CA LYS A 98 32.65 -20.88 12.11
C LYS A 98 31.61 -20.46 13.14
N GLU A 99 31.88 -19.42 13.94
CA GLU A 99 30.89 -18.90 14.89
C GLU A 99 29.64 -18.34 14.21
N THR A 100 29.82 -17.62 13.09
CA THR A 100 28.69 -17.10 12.31
C THR A 100 27.86 -18.25 11.70
N LEU A 101 28.53 -19.33 11.34
CA LEU A 101 27.95 -20.56 10.82
C LEU A 101 27.12 -21.28 11.85
N GLU A 102 27.71 -21.56 13.00
CA GLU A 102 27.07 -22.30 14.07
C GLU A 102 25.85 -21.50 14.54
N LYS A 103 25.96 -20.17 14.68
CA LYS A 103 24.81 -19.30 14.96
C LYS A 103 23.71 -19.40 13.89
N LYS A 104 24.05 -19.48 12.60
CA LYS A 104 23.07 -19.61 11.51
C LYS A 104 22.45 -21.01 11.41
N ILE A 105 23.25 -22.08 11.55
CA ILE A 105 22.80 -23.47 11.55
C ILE A 105 21.91 -23.72 12.78
N ILE A 106 22.31 -23.24 13.95
CA ILE A 106 21.49 -23.28 15.18
C ILE A 106 20.20 -22.49 14.96
N SER A 107 20.26 -21.29 14.36
CA SER A 107 19.06 -20.52 14.02
C SER A 107 18.14 -21.25 13.04
N GLN A 108 18.68 -21.93 12.02
CA GLN A 108 17.90 -22.68 11.03
C GLN A 108 17.32 -23.97 11.60
N LYS A 109 18.11 -24.74 12.37
CA LYS A 109 17.61 -25.90 13.13
C LYS A 109 16.52 -25.49 14.11
N HIS A 110 16.67 -24.35 14.80
CA HIS A 110 15.59 -23.79 15.61
C HIS A 110 14.37 -23.39 14.79
N LEU A 111 14.53 -22.80 13.60
CA LEU A 111 13.41 -22.48 12.72
C LEU A 111 12.68 -23.73 12.23
N LEU A 112 13.38 -24.84 12.02
CA LEU A 112 12.83 -26.13 11.59
C LEU A 112 12.12 -26.91 12.69
N ILE A 113 12.73 -26.96 13.87
CA ILE A 113 12.08 -27.50 15.05
C ILE A 113 10.84 -26.67 15.38
N LYS A 114 10.91 -25.34 15.19
CA LYS A 114 9.76 -24.44 15.36
C LYS A 114 8.74 -24.53 14.23
N SER A 115 9.11 -24.79 12.97
CA SER A 115 8.13 -24.98 11.89
C SER A 115 7.33 -26.27 12.09
N ASN A 116 7.98 -27.32 12.58
CA ASN A 116 7.30 -28.57 12.94
C ASN A 116 6.43 -28.43 14.21
N GLN A 117 6.75 -27.48 15.11
CA GLN A 117 5.89 -27.12 16.26
C GLN A 117 4.79 -26.10 15.90
N LEU A 118 5.02 -25.24 14.89
CA LEU A 118 4.05 -24.30 14.31
C LEU A 118 3.02 -25.01 13.41
N ASN A 119 3.21 -26.30 13.10
CA ASN A 119 2.17 -27.14 12.49
C ASN A 119 0.98 -27.39 13.42
N ASP A 120 1.04 -26.98 14.70
CA ASP A 120 -0.17 -26.67 15.43
C ASP A 120 -0.88 -25.52 14.69
N LEU A 121 -2.00 -25.82 14.03
CA LEU A 121 -2.89 -24.97 13.20
C LEU A 121 -3.23 -23.57 13.77
N LYS A 122 -2.75 -23.25 14.97
CA LYS A 122 -2.97 -22.04 15.73
C LYS A 122 -2.20 -20.83 15.19
N TYR A 123 -1.05 -21.01 14.54
CA TYR A 123 -0.18 -19.90 14.16
C TYR A 123 0.07 -19.83 12.65
N CYS A 124 0.42 -18.64 12.16
CA CYS A 124 0.79 -18.43 10.77
C CYS A 124 1.92 -17.41 10.64
N THR A 125 2.78 -17.64 9.66
CA THR A 125 3.86 -16.76 9.24
C THR A 125 3.33 -15.55 8.48
N THR A 126 4.17 -14.53 8.29
CA THR A 126 3.77 -13.34 7.52
C THR A 126 3.37 -13.66 6.07
N ASN A 127 3.95 -14.71 5.46
CA ASN A 127 3.61 -15.13 4.10
C ASN A 127 2.24 -15.81 4.06
N GLU A 128 1.94 -16.69 5.01
CA GLU A 128 0.62 -17.31 5.10
C GLU A 128 -0.47 -16.27 5.38
N VAL A 129 -0.19 -15.25 6.21
CA VAL A 129 -1.11 -14.12 6.39
C VAL A 129 -1.28 -13.31 5.11
N SER A 130 -0.21 -13.11 4.34
CA SER A 130 -0.27 -12.48 3.01
C SER A 130 -1.23 -13.22 2.10
N ASP A 131 -1.10 -14.54 2.04
CA ASP A 131 -1.93 -15.39 1.17
C ASP A 131 -3.39 -15.42 1.63
N LEU A 132 -3.63 -15.53 2.95
CA LEU A 132 -4.98 -15.52 3.53
C LEU A 132 -5.70 -14.18 3.32
N LEU A 133 -4.99 -13.05 3.52
CA LEU A 133 -5.58 -11.71 3.40
C LEU A 133 -5.52 -11.15 1.97
N GLY A 134 -4.78 -11.78 1.06
CA GLY A 134 -4.52 -11.26 -0.29
C GLY A 134 -3.56 -10.05 -0.33
N LEU A 135 -2.77 -9.82 0.72
CA LEU A 135 -1.92 -8.63 0.85
C LEU A 135 -0.47 -8.91 0.44
N LYS A 136 -0.01 -8.36 -0.69
CA LYS A 136 1.35 -8.61 -1.21
C LYS A 136 2.49 -7.99 -0.40
N GLN A 137 2.23 -6.96 0.38
CA GLN A 137 3.29 -6.20 1.06
C GLN A 137 3.42 -6.60 2.53
N ARG A 138 4.55 -7.21 2.86
CA ARG A 138 4.91 -7.58 4.23
C ARG A 138 4.75 -6.46 5.25
N VAL A 139 5.10 -5.23 4.88
CA VAL A 139 5.01 -4.05 5.76
C VAL A 139 3.57 -3.76 6.19
N GLN A 140 2.60 -4.00 5.29
CA GLN A 140 1.18 -3.81 5.60
C GLN A 140 0.70 -4.79 6.66
N ILE A 141 1.05 -6.06 6.54
CA ILE A 141 0.66 -7.12 7.48
C ILE A 141 1.21 -6.84 8.89
N VAL A 142 2.47 -6.43 8.97
CA VAL A 142 3.09 -6.05 10.25
C VAL A 142 2.38 -4.83 10.86
N ALA A 143 1.94 -3.87 10.04
CA ALA A 143 1.16 -2.74 10.51
C ALA A 143 -0.20 -3.17 11.08
N LEU A 144 -0.85 -4.19 10.50
CA LEU A 144 -2.10 -4.76 11.05
C LEU A 144 -1.89 -5.34 12.44
N GLY A 145 -0.81 -6.12 12.62
CA GLY A 145 -0.45 -6.69 13.93
C GLY A 145 -0.15 -5.62 14.98
N LYS A 146 0.58 -4.57 14.61
CA LYS A 146 0.90 -3.45 15.51
C LYS A 146 -0.30 -2.60 15.91
N LYS A 147 -1.36 -2.61 15.09
CA LYS A 147 -2.64 -1.92 15.36
C LYS A 147 -3.67 -2.84 15.99
N GLU A 148 -3.28 -4.05 16.36
CA GLU A 148 -4.14 -5.06 17.01
C GLU A 148 -5.38 -5.43 16.17
N ILE A 149 -5.32 -5.22 14.84
CA ILE A 149 -6.38 -5.66 13.91
C ILE A 149 -6.32 -7.18 13.73
N ILE A 150 -5.10 -7.72 13.74
CA ILE A 150 -4.82 -9.15 13.86
C ILE A 150 -3.87 -9.35 15.03
N ARG A 151 -3.97 -10.49 15.72
CA ARG A 151 -3.20 -10.72 16.94
C ARG A 151 -1.77 -11.16 16.59
N LEU A 152 -0.82 -10.28 16.88
CA LEU A 152 0.61 -10.59 16.83
C LEU A 152 1.01 -11.45 18.03
N VAL A 153 1.75 -12.54 17.81
CA VAL A 153 2.21 -13.44 18.87
C VAL A 153 3.57 -12.97 19.37
N ASN A 154 3.58 -12.33 20.55
CA ASN A 154 4.78 -11.86 21.21
C ASN A 154 5.41 -12.94 22.11
N ASP A 155 5.83 -14.05 21.50
CA ASP A 155 6.66 -15.03 22.19
C ASP A 155 8.12 -14.78 21.84
N ALA A 156 8.94 -14.46 22.84
CA ALA A 156 10.38 -14.25 22.68
C ALA A 156 11.08 -15.47 22.06
N ASN A 157 10.51 -16.66 22.22
CA ASN A 157 10.98 -17.87 21.59
C ASN A 157 10.55 -17.99 20.12
N LEU A 158 9.49 -17.32 19.66
CA LEU A 158 9.01 -17.42 18.26
C LEU A 158 9.46 -16.26 17.38
N ILE A 159 9.75 -15.11 17.97
CA ILE A 159 10.16 -13.92 17.22
C ILE A 159 11.65 -14.00 16.88
N SER A 160 11.97 -14.39 15.65
CA SER A 160 13.25 -13.98 15.07
C SER A 160 13.16 -12.51 14.65
N ARG A 161 14.27 -11.76 14.66
CA ARG A 161 14.33 -10.34 14.24
C ARG A 161 13.66 -10.06 12.88
N TYR A 162 13.46 -11.10 12.07
CA TYR A 162 12.94 -10.99 10.71
C TYR A 162 11.72 -11.86 10.45
N ASN A 163 11.05 -12.46 11.43
CA ASN A 163 9.82 -13.26 11.22
C ASN A 163 8.78 -12.91 12.29
N PHE A 164 7.70 -12.26 11.85
CA PHE A 164 6.52 -12.04 12.68
C PHE A 164 5.60 -13.24 12.53
N VAL A 165 5.10 -13.72 13.67
CA VAL A 165 4.13 -14.82 13.77
C VAL A 165 2.81 -14.25 14.27
N PHE A 166 1.72 -14.70 13.66
CA PHE A 166 0.37 -14.23 13.94
C PHE A 166 -0.49 -15.40 14.40
N ASP A 167 -1.47 -15.12 15.24
CA ASP A 167 -2.51 -16.07 15.60
C ASP A 167 -3.43 -16.27 14.38
N ARG A 168 -3.47 -17.48 13.83
CA ARG A 168 -4.20 -17.80 12.61
C ARG A 168 -5.70 -17.54 12.76
N GLN A 169 -6.26 -17.90 13.93
CA GLN A 169 -7.68 -17.70 14.19
C GLN A 169 -8.05 -16.22 14.15
N SER A 170 -7.20 -15.32 14.66
CA SER A 170 -7.43 -13.88 14.58
C SER A 170 -7.48 -13.35 13.13
N VAL A 171 -6.66 -13.90 12.24
CA VAL A 171 -6.61 -13.52 10.81
C VAL A 171 -7.86 -14.01 10.08
N GLU A 172 -8.29 -15.25 10.36
CA GLU A 172 -9.53 -15.79 9.79
C GLU A 172 -10.77 -15.09 10.34
N ASN A 173 -10.77 -14.75 11.64
CA ASN A 173 -11.85 -14.01 12.28
C ASN A 173 -12.03 -12.63 11.67
N LEU A 174 -10.95 -11.92 11.33
CA LEU A 174 -11.04 -10.65 10.60
C LEU A 174 -11.90 -10.79 9.34
N LEU A 175 -11.64 -11.79 8.50
CA LEU A 175 -12.43 -12.01 7.27
C LEU A 175 -13.87 -12.42 7.56
N LYS A 176 -14.08 -13.28 8.57
CA LYS A 176 -15.42 -13.72 8.99
C LYS A 176 -16.25 -12.55 9.54
N GLU A 177 -15.66 -11.67 10.34
CA GLU A 177 -16.33 -10.52 10.91
C GLU A 177 -16.79 -9.54 9.82
N ILE A 178 -15.92 -9.23 8.85
CA ILE A 178 -16.30 -8.42 7.69
C ILE A 178 -17.48 -9.07 6.94
N GLN A 179 -17.44 -10.40 6.75
CA GLN A 179 -18.51 -11.14 6.09
C GLN A 179 -19.83 -11.14 6.86
N ILE A 180 -19.80 -11.29 8.19
CA ILE A 180 -20.99 -11.28 9.06
C ILE A 180 -21.69 -9.93 9.02
N PHE A 181 -20.94 -8.83 8.88
CA PHE A 181 -21.49 -7.47 8.84
C PHE A 181 -21.68 -6.92 7.42
N MET A 182 -21.69 -7.79 6.41
CA MET A 182 -22.08 -7.39 5.06
C MET A 182 -23.53 -6.91 5.03
N GLN A 183 -23.79 -5.90 4.20
CA GLN A 183 -25.14 -5.40 3.94
C GLN A 183 -25.58 -5.72 2.52
N GLU A 184 -26.88 -5.83 2.30
CA GLU A 184 -27.40 -5.84 0.93
C GLU A 184 -27.16 -4.48 0.29
N PRO A 185 -26.70 -4.43 -0.98
CA PRO A 185 -26.56 -3.16 -1.67
C PRO A 185 -27.95 -2.51 -1.82
N PRO A 186 -28.07 -1.17 -1.66
CA PRO A 186 -29.34 -0.47 -1.84
C PRO A 186 -29.83 -0.64 -3.29
N GLU A 187 -31.14 -0.62 -3.53
CA GLU A 187 -31.70 -0.77 -4.89
C GLU A 187 -31.18 0.31 -5.86
N GLU A 188 -31.00 1.53 -5.35
CA GLU A 188 -30.42 2.66 -6.07
C GLU A 188 -28.89 2.66 -5.98
N ILE A 189 -28.24 1.69 -6.62
CA ILE A 189 -26.78 1.58 -6.63
C ILE A 189 -26.19 2.68 -7.51
N THR A 190 -25.48 3.63 -6.91
CA THR A 190 -24.72 4.65 -7.66
C THR A 190 -23.38 4.13 -8.14
N SER A 191 -22.65 3.35 -7.32
CA SER A 191 -21.39 2.71 -7.74
C SER A 191 -20.91 1.68 -6.70
N ILE A 192 -20.71 0.42 -7.13
CA ILE A 192 -19.98 -0.60 -6.37
C ILE A 192 -18.52 -0.61 -6.82
N ILE A 193 -17.60 -0.61 -5.86
CA ILE A 193 -16.15 -0.60 -6.08
C ILE A 193 -15.46 -1.76 -5.36
N SER A 194 -14.29 -2.14 -5.86
CA SER A 194 -13.43 -3.17 -5.26
C SER A 194 -12.76 -2.68 -3.96
N PHE A 195 -12.26 -3.62 -3.14
CA PHE A 195 -11.42 -3.28 -1.97
C PHE A 195 -10.23 -2.38 -2.35
N GLN A 196 -9.59 -2.63 -3.49
CA GLN A 196 -8.43 -1.86 -3.93
C GLN A 196 -8.81 -0.42 -4.26
N GLU A 197 -9.93 -0.21 -4.94
CA GLU A 197 -10.46 1.12 -5.24
C GLU A 197 -10.89 1.86 -3.97
N ALA A 198 -11.55 1.17 -3.03
CA ALA A 198 -11.93 1.73 -1.74
C ALA A 198 -10.70 2.13 -0.91
N LEU A 199 -9.69 1.26 -0.85
CA LEU A 199 -8.40 1.59 -0.22
C LEU A 199 -7.73 2.77 -0.90
N ARG A 200 -7.78 2.86 -2.23
CA ARG A 200 -7.23 4.00 -2.98
C ARG A 200 -7.90 5.31 -2.57
N ILE A 201 -9.22 5.32 -2.39
CA ILE A 201 -9.96 6.47 -1.83
C ILE A 201 -9.35 6.83 -0.47
N PHE A 202 -9.21 5.88 0.47
CA PHE A 202 -8.56 6.17 1.77
C PHE A 202 -7.16 6.77 1.63
N THR A 203 -6.32 6.18 0.78
CA THR A 203 -4.94 6.63 0.60
C THR A 203 -4.83 8.01 -0.02
N ASN A 204 -5.76 8.41 -0.91
CA ASN A 204 -5.81 9.76 -1.48
C ASN A 204 -6.10 10.83 -0.42
N TRP A 205 -6.74 10.42 0.68
CA TRP A 205 -7.03 11.26 1.83
C TRP A 205 -5.98 11.10 2.95
N GLY A 206 -4.81 10.54 2.63
CA GLY A 206 -3.70 10.39 3.57
C GLY A 206 -3.87 9.28 4.62
N GLN A 207 -4.94 8.49 4.53
CA GLN A 207 -5.19 7.37 5.43
C GLN A 207 -4.44 6.10 4.96
N LYS A 208 -4.19 5.17 5.88
CA LYS A 208 -3.49 3.90 5.61
C LYS A 208 -4.48 2.74 5.58
N LEU A 209 -4.00 1.57 5.13
CA LEU A 209 -4.75 0.31 5.17
C LEU A 209 -5.31 0.01 6.57
N THR A 210 -4.53 0.28 7.63
CA THR A 210 -4.96 0.06 9.02
C THR A 210 -6.17 0.89 9.38
N ASP A 211 -6.24 2.13 8.88
CA ASP A 211 -7.34 3.05 9.17
C ASP A 211 -8.60 2.62 8.39
N PHE A 212 -8.42 2.18 7.14
CA PHE A 212 -9.51 1.60 6.35
C PHE A 212 -10.11 0.35 7.00
N LEU A 213 -9.26 -0.61 7.39
CA LEU A 213 -9.73 -1.81 8.08
C LEU A 213 -10.38 -1.47 9.42
N HIS A 214 -9.84 -0.50 10.17
CA HIS A 214 -10.47 -0.05 11.41
C HIS A 214 -11.88 0.47 11.16
N SER A 215 -12.09 1.33 10.15
CA SER A 215 -13.42 1.82 9.77
C SER A 215 -14.39 0.69 9.38
N ILE A 216 -13.90 -0.38 8.74
CA ILE A 216 -14.70 -1.57 8.46
C ILE A 216 -15.07 -2.31 9.76
N MET A 217 -14.11 -2.56 10.64
CA MET A 217 -14.32 -3.27 11.91
C MET A 217 -15.24 -2.50 12.87
N THR A 218 -15.17 -1.17 12.85
CA THR A 218 -16.10 -0.30 13.61
C THR A 218 -17.44 -0.07 12.90
N LYS A 219 -17.69 -0.75 11.77
CA LYS A 219 -18.93 -0.71 11.00
C LYS A 219 -19.30 0.68 10.45
N GLN A 220 -18.31 1.56 10.31
CA GLN A 220 -18.47 2.84 9.61
C GLN A 220 -18.56 2.62 8.10
N ILE A 221 -17.86 1.60 7.60
CA ILE A 221 -17.92 1.13 6.22
C ILE A 221 -18.35 -0.33 6.24
N ARG A 222 -19.34 -0.70 5.44
CA ARG A 222 -19.78 -2.08 5.31
C ARG A 222 -19.53 -2.61 3.91
N ALA A 223 -19.07 -3.86 3.84
CA ALA A 223 -18.99 -4.56 2.56
C ALA A 223 -20.40 -4.87 2.05
N CYS A 224 -20.61 -4.77 0.74
CA CYS A 224 -21.92 -4.97 0.10
C CYS A 224 -21.95 -6.16 -0.86
N GLY A 225 -20.85 -6.91 -0.98
CA GLY A 225 -20.76 -8.04 -1.88
C GLY A 225 -19.38 -8.69 -1.87
N ARG A 226 -19.23 -9.74 -2.68
CA ARG A 226 -17.94 -10.40 -2.92
C ARG A 226 -17.64 -10.57 -4.40
N SER A 227 -16.36 -10.47 -4.75
CA SER A 227 -15.79 -10.85 -6.05
C SER A 227 -15.19 -12.27 -5.98
N ASN A 228 -14.59 -12.72 -7.09
CA ASN A 228 -13.87 -14.00 -7.17
C ASN A 228 -12.42 -13.92 -6.63
N GLU A 229 -11.99 -12.78 -6.09
CA GLU A 229 -10.65 -12.63 -5.53
C GLU A 229 -10.53 -13.30 -4.15
N ILE A 230 -9.33 -13.29 -3.56
CA ILE A 230 -9.02 -13.97 -2.29
C ILE A 230 -8.87 -12.93 -1.16
N GLY A 231 -9.23 -13.32 0.06
CA GLY A 231 -8.97 -12.53 1.26
C GLY A 231 -9.72 -11.20 1.27
N LEU A 232 -9.04 -10.12 1.66
CA LEU A 232 -9.61 -8.78 1.73
C LEU A 232 -10.04 -8.25 0.36
N TYR A 233 -9.31 -8.62 -0.69
CA TYR A 233 -9.60 -8.18 -2.06
C TYR A 233 -10.91 -8.77 -2.61
N SER A 234 -11.42 -9.84 -1.99
CA SER A 234 -12.72 -10.39 -2.34
C SER A 234 -13.90 -9.50 -1.95
N PHE A 235 -13.74 -8.47 -1.11
CA PHE A 235 -14.86 -7.64 -0.67
C PHE A 235 -15.14 -6.45 -1.60
N LEU A 236 -16.43 -6.14 -1.76
CA LEU A 236 -16.93 -5.00 -2.53
C LEU A 236 -17.58 -3.97 -1.60
N PHE A 237 -17.55 -2.70 -1.99
CA PHE A 237 -18.02 -1.56 -1.19
C PHE A 237 -18.82 -0.56 -2.02
N ILE A 238 -19.68 0.21 -1.35
CA ILE A 238 -20.38 1.34 -1.97
C ILE A 238 -19.46 2.55 -1.96
N ALA A 239 -19.17 3.13 -3.13
CA ALA A 239 -18.20 4.22 -3.25
C ALA A 239 -18.55 5.44 -2.38
N SER A 240 -19.83 5.84 -2.36
CA SER A 240 -20.29 7.00 -1.59
C SER A 240 -20.17 6.82 -0.07
N GLU A 241 -20.31 5.59 0.44
CA GLU A 241 -20.13 5.28 1.86
C GLU A 241 -18.65 5.37 2.25
N VAL A 242 -17.75 4.82 1.42
CA VAL A 242 -16.30 4.91 1.64
C VAL A 242 -15.86 6.38 1.61
N GLU A 243 -16.37 7.16 0.66
CA GLU A 243 -16.08 8.59 0.56
C GLU A 243 -16.60 9.39 1.76
N SER A 244 -17.81 9.13 2.23
CA SER A 244 -18.40 9.89 3.33
C SER A 244 -17.63 9.70 4.65
N VAL A 245 -17.19 8.46 4.92
CA VAL A 245 -16.40 8.13 6.12
C VAL A 245 -15.04 8.80 6.07
N VAL A 246 -14.31 8.72 4.95
CA VAL A 246 -12.99 9.33 4.85
C VAL A 246 -13.06 10.86 4.83
N LYS A 247 -14.14 11.42 4.27
CA LYS A 247 -14.42 12.85 4.28
C LYS A 247 -14.68 13.34 5.70
N GLY A 248 -15.26 12.55 6.60
CA GLY A 248 -15.48 12.93 8.00
C GLY A 248 -16.29 14.23 8.18
N GLY A 249 -17.18 14.55 7.23
CA GLY A 249 -17.96 15.78 7.18
C GLY A 249 -17.29 16.97 6.47
N TRP A 250 -16.08 16.81 5.95
CA TRP A 250 -15.39 17.82 5.17
C TRP A 250 -15.89 17.82 3.71
N LEU A 251 -15.93 18.99 3.09
CA LEU A 251 -16.24 19.16 1.68
C LEU A 251 -14.96 19.09 0.85
N SER A 252 -15.00 18.31 -0.23
CA SER A 252 -13.98 18.35 -1.27
C SER A 252 -14.29 19.47 -2.28
N ILE A 253 -13.27 19.83 -3.07
CA ILE A 253 -13.46 20.75 -4.21
C ILE A 253 -14.53 20.23 -5.17
N ASN A 254 -14.64 18.91 -5.35
CA ASN A 254 -15.65 18.33 -6.23
C ASN A 254 -17.07 18.49 -5.67
N ASP A 255 -17.23 18.33 -4.35
CA ASP A 255 -18.53 18.49 -3.69
C ASP A 255 -19.02 19.94 -3.87
N ILE A 256 -18.15 20.92 -3.60
CA ILE A 256 -18.47 22.35 -3.78
C ILE A 256 -18.70 22.70 -5.26
N ALA A 257 -17.87 22.17 -6.16
CA ALA A 257 -18.01 22.39 -7.60
C ALA A 257 -19.37 21.91 -8.10
N HIS A 258 -19.78 20.72 -7.68
CA HIS A 258 -21.06 20.13 -8.05
C HIS A 258 -22.23 20.92 -7.43
N GLU A 259 -22.19 21.18 -6.12
CA GLU A 259 -23.24 21.88 -5.38
C GLU A 259 -23.50 23.30 -5.94
N GLN A 260 -22.43 24.03 -6.26
CA GLN A 260 -22.53 25.41 -6.74
C GLN A 260 -22.63 25.51 -8.28
N GLY A 261 -22.40 24.41 -9.00
CA GLY A 261 -22.27 24.42 -10.46
C GLY A 261 -21.08 25.26 -10.95
N ILE A 262 -19.95 25.16 -10.25
CA ILE A 262 -18.72 25.96 -10.42
C ILE A 262 -17.57 25.05 -10.88
N ASP A 263 -16.67 25.55 -11.73
CA ASP A 263 -15.54 24.73 -12.18
C ASP A 263 -14.51 24.60 -11.04
N ARG A 264 -13.96 23.39 -10.87
CA ARG A 264 -12.94 23.06 -9.86
C ARG A 264 -11.77 24.05 -9.85
N LYS A 265 -11.34 24.53 -11.03
CA LYS A 265 -10.24 25.49 -11.17
C LYS A 265 -10.54 26.83 -10.47
N GLU A 266 -11.80 27.22 -10.44
CA GLU A 266 -12.24 28.47 -9.81
C GLU A 266 -12.14 28.35 -8.28
N ILE A 267 -12.58 27.21 -7.73
CA ILE A 267 -12.46 26.91 -6.30
C ILE A 267 -10.99 26.83 -5.88
N CYS A 268 -10.14 26.14 -6.66
CA CYS A 268 -8.69 26.14 -6.42
C CYS A 268 -8.13 27.57 -6.38
N SER A 269 -8.51 28.42 -7.34
CA SER A 269 -8.08 29.81 -7.36
C SER A 269 -8.52 30.57 -6.11
N TRP A 270 -9.68 30.28 -5.53
CA TRP A 270 -10.13 30.93 -4.30
C TRP A 270 -9.35 30.47 -3.08
N ILE A 271 -8.98 29.19 -3.04
CA ILE A 271 -8.12 28.64 -1.98
C ILE A 271 -6.71 29.22 -2.07
N ASP A 272 -6.11 29.21 -3.27
CA ASP A 272 -4.73 29.69 -3.49
C ASP A 272 -4.57 31.17 -3.14
N LYS A 273 -5.65 31.95 -3.31
CA LYS A 273 -5.69 33.38 -2.97
C LYS A 273 -6.16 33.68 -1.55
N GLY A 274 -6.51 32.65 -0.78
CA GLY A 274 -6.91 32.79 0.62
C GLY A 274 -8.34 33.28 0.85
N PHE A 275 -9.20 33.30 -0.17
CA PHE A 275 -10.62 33.62 0.01
C PHE A 275 -11.39 32.47 0.67
N LEU A 276 -11.04 31.23 0.32
CA LEU A 276 -11.65 30.03 0.89
C LEU A 276 -10.62 29.26 1.72
N PRO A 277 -10.71 29.26 3.06
CA PRO A 277 -9.83 28.48 3.90
C PRO A 277 -9.93 26.99 3.59
N ALA A 278 -8.78 26.34 3.40
CA ALA A 278 -8.72 24.90 3.16
C ALA A 278 -7.45 24.27 3.73
N LYS A 279 -7.56 23.03 4.21
CA LYS A 279 -6.43 22.23 4.67
C LYS A 279 -5.96 21.29 3.56
N ARG A 280 -4.70 21.41 3.16
CA ARG A 280 -4.09 20.50 2.18
C ARG A 280 -3.75 19.16 2.85
N VAL A 281 -4.23 18.05 2.29
CA VAL A 281 -3.96 16.68 2.80
C VAL A 281 -2.91 15.98 1.96
N GLN A 282 -3.00 16.15 0.63
CA GLN A 282 -2.04 15.64 -0.35
C GLN A 282 -1.88 16.63 -1.50
N ASN A 283 -0.99 16.34 -2.45
CA ASN A 283 -0.60 17.26 -3.54
C ASN A 283 -1.78 17.92 -4.28
N HIS A 284 -2.98 17.32 -4.28
CA HIS A 284 -4.16 17.88 -4.94
C HIS A 284 -5.48 17.79 -4.15
N TYR A 285 -5.42 17.41 -2.87
CA TYR A 285 -6.61 17.24 -2.04
C TYR A 285 -6.68 18.34 -0.98
N PHE A 286 -7.74 19.13 -1.05
CA PHE A 286 -8.08 20.18 -0.11
C PHE A 286 -9.32 19.78 0.67
N LEU A 287 -9.27 19.96 1.98
CA LEU A 287 -10.40 19.80 2.89
C LEU A 287 -10.93 21.16 3.28
N ILE A 288 -12.24 21.33 3.10
CA ILE A 288 -12.93 22.58 3.43
C ILE A 288 -13.99 22.22 4.46
N THR A 289 -13.99 22.91 5.61
CA THR A 289 -15.04 22.67 6.60
C THR A 289 -16.36 23.24 6.06
N PRO A 290 -17.51 22.63 6.36
CA PRO A 290 -18.81 23.22 6.03
C PRO A 290 -18.96 24.64 6.59
N ILE A 291 -18.38 24.92 7.77
CA ILE A 291 -18.39 26.23 8.42
C ILE A 291 -17.59 27.27 7.61
N ASP A 292 -16.39 26.93 7.15
CA ASP A 292 -15.56 27.84 6.35
C ASP A 292 -16.19 28.10 4.98
N PHE A 293 -16.82 27.09 4.40
CA PHE A 293 -17.56 27.25 3.14
C PHE A 293 -18.80 28.12 3.32
N GLN A 294 -19.55 27.95 4.41
CA GLN A 294 -20.67 28.82 4.75
C GLN A 294 -20.20 30.27 4.93
N LYS A 295 -19.14 30.50 5.72
CA LYS A 295 -18.56 31.84 5.90
C LYS A 295 -18.12 32.46 4.57
N PHE A 296 -17.53 31.66 3.68
CA PHE A 296 -17.20 32.12 2.33
C PHE A 296 -18.46 32.57 1.58
N ASN A 297 -19.55 31.81 1.62
CA ASN A 297 -20.80 32.18 0.96
C ASN A 297 -21.50 33.39 1.62
N GLU A 298 -21.30 33.61 2.92
CA GLU A 298 -21.79 34.81 3.63
C GLU A 298 -20.97 36.06 3.28
N LEU A 299 -19.65 35.91 3.09
CA LEU A 299 -18.74 37.03 2.82
C LEU A 299 -18.61 37.37 1.34
N TYR A 300 -18.86 36.43 0.45
CA TYR A 300 -18.60 36.58 -0.97
C TYR A 300 -19.76 36.14 -1.85
N VAL A 301 -19.84 36.73 -3.04
CA VAL A 301 -20.81 36.38 -4.07
C VAL A 301 -20.15 36.46 -5.44
N THR A 302 -20.39 35.47 -6.28
CA THR A 302 -19.86 35.46 -7.64
C THR A 302 -20.71 36.34 -8.56
N ALA A 303 -20.09 36.91 -9.60
CA ALA A 303 -20.83 37.64 -10.63
C ALA A 303 -21.95 36.81 -11.28
N ARG A 304 -21.78 35.48 -11.35
CA ARG A 304 -22.78 34.58 -11.94
C ARG A 304 -24.02 34.48 -11.05
N GLU A 305 -23.85 34.41 -9.75
CA GLU A 305 -24.97 34.40 -8.80
C GLU A 305 -25.72 35.73 -8.85
N LEU A 306 -25.00 36.85 -8.85
CA LEU A 306 -25.59 38.18 -8.99
C LEU A 306 -26.39 38.32 -10.30
N VAL A 307 -25.89 37.76 -11.41
CA VAL A 307 -26.61 37.72 -12.70
C VAL A 307 -27.90 36.90 -12.62
N LYS A 308 -27.93 35.81 -11.86
CA LYS A 308 -29.14 34.97 -11.74
C LYS A 308 -30.29 35.72 -11.04
N ILE A 309 -29.96 36.60 -10.10
CA ILE A 309 -30.93 37.33 -9.28
C ILE A 309 -31.26 38.72 -9.84
N HIS A 310 -30.45 39.26 -10.75
CA HIS A 310 -30.69 40.57 -11.34
C HIS A 310 -31.72 40.50 -12.49
N PRO A 311 -32.74 41.38 -12.52
CA PRO A 311 -33.83 41.30 -13.49
C PRO A 311 -33.41 41.57 -14.94
N GLU A 312 -32.48 42.51 -15.16
CA GLU A 312 -32.15 43.00 -16.53
C GLU A 312 -30.75 42.63 -17.06
N ILE A 313 -29.90 42.03 -16.22
CA ILE A 313 -28.49 41.80 -16.56
C ILE A 313 -28.23 40.30 -16.58
N HIS A 314 -28.14 39.73 -17.79
CA HIS A 314 -27.94 38.30 -18.01
C HIS A 314 -26.49 37.91 -18.35
N SER A 315 -25.53 38.83 -18.21
CA SER A 315 -24.11 38.59 -18.53
C SER A 315 -23.20 39.11 -17.42
N SER A 316 -22.29 38.25 -16.95
CA SER A 316 -21.32 38.58 -15.90
C SER A 316 -20.37 39.71 -16.32
N GLY A 317 -20.02 39.79 -17.59
CA GLY A 317 -19.19 40.88 -18.13
C GLY A 317 -19.93 42.21 -18.28
N LYS A 318 -21.24 42.18 -18.52
CA LYS A 318 -22.09 43.38 -18.48
C LYS A 318 -22.25 43.84 -17.03
N LEU A 319 -22.54 42.92 -16.10
CA LEU A 319 -22.65 43.20 -14.67
C LEU A 319 -21.38 43.84 -14.12
N PHE A 320 -20.21 43.28 -14.43
CA PHE A 320 -18.91 43.86 -14.03
C PHE A 320 -18.76 45.31 -14.46
N ARG A 321 -19.07 45.66 -15.73
CA ARG A 321 -18.96 47.04 -16.22
C ARG A 321 -19.91 47.98 -15.50
N VAL A 322 -21.13 47.53 -15.22
CA VAL A 322 -22.14 48.30 -14.47
C VAL A 322 -21.66 48.55 -13.04
N LEU A 323 -21.27 47.50 -12.31
CA LEU A 323 -20.77 47.62 -10.94
C LEU A 323 -19.55 48.53 -10.83
N VAL A 324 -18.58 48.41 -11.75
CA VAL A 324 -17.40 49.30 -11.79
C VAL A 324 -17.80 50.76 -12.06
N SER A 325 -18.76 51.01 -12.97
CA SER A 325 -19.26 52.38 -13.20
C SER A 325 -19.98 52.98 -12.00
N MET A 326 -20.42 52.13 -11.06
CA MET A 326 -21.04 52.51 -9.79
C MET A 326 -20.02 52.54 -8.63
N GLY A 327 -18.72 52.38 -8.91
CA GLY A 327 -17.65 52.40 -7.92
C GLY A 327 -17.52 51.11 -7.10
N VAL A 328 -18.15 50.02 -7.51
CA VAL A 328 -18.07 48.72 -6.85
C VAL A 328 -17.06 47.83 -7.58
N GLU A 329 -15.95 47.54 -6.90
CA GLU A 329 -14.88 46.72 -7.45
C GLU A 329 -14.96 45.26 -6.96
N PRO A 330 -14.68 44.26 -7.81
CA PRO A 330 -14.55 42.88 -7.38
C PRO A 330 -13.26 42.66 -6.58
N VAL A 331 -13.31 41.78 -5.58
CA VAL A 331 -12.13 41.40 -4.77
C VAL A 331 -11.18 40.44 -5.50
N SER A 332 -11.69 39.73 -6.51
CA SER A 332 -10.92 38.82 -7.37
C SER A 332 -11.56 38.72 -8.74
N GLY A 333 -10.79 38.40 -9.77
CA GLY A 333 -11.30 38.11 -11.11
C GLY A 333 -10.26 38.27 -12.22
N PRO A 334 -10.63 37.99 -13.48
CA PRO A 334 -9.66 37.89 -14.58
C PRO A 334 -8.81 39.14 -14.78
N LYS A 335 -9.41 40.32 -14.56
CA LYS A 335 -8.74 41.62 -14.71
C LYS A 335 -8.12 42.16 -13.42
N ILE A 336 -8.35 41.51 -12.28
CA ILE A 336 -7.86 41.95 -10.97
C ILE A 336 -6.58 41.18 -10.61
N ASP A 337 -6.68 39.86 -10.64
CA ASP A 337 -5.66 38.96 -10.10
C ASP A 337 -5.55 37.66 -10.94
N GLY A 338 -5.98 37.71 -12.20
CA GLY A 338 -6.03 36.56 -13.11
C GLY A 338 -7.00 35.45 -12.68
N GLY A 339 -7.89 35.71 -11.72
CA GLY A 339 -8.90 34.73 -11.28
C GLY A 339 -9.86 34.35 -12.40
N ALA A 340 -10.39 33.13 -12.36
CA ALA A 340 -11.28 32.66 -13.42
C ALA A 340 -12.64 33.37 -13.45
N ARG A 341 -13.18 33.79 -12.28
CA ARG A 341 -14.44 34.52 -12.16
C ARG A 341 -14.32 35.73 -11.25
N TYR A 342 -15.14 36.73 -11.54
CA TYR A 342 -15.31 37.87 -10.65
C TYR A 342 -16.02 37.44 -9.37
N LEU A 343 -15.38 37.74 -8.24
CA LEU A 343 -15.87 37.54 -6.88
C LEU A 343 -16.02 38.92 -6.24
N TYR A 344 -17.16 39.18 -5.61
CA TYR A 344 -17.44 40.41 -4.89
C TYR A 344 -17.61 40.10 -3.41
N LYS A 345 -17.29 41.07 -2.56
CA LYS A 345 -17.66 41.00 -1.15
C LYS A 345 -19.17 41.22 -1.03
N ARG A 346 -19.86 40.39 -0.26
CA ARG A 346 -21.25 40.65 0.13
C ARG A 346 -21.24 41.77 1.15
N ASP A 347 -21.83 42.90 0.78
CA ASP A 347 -22.19 43.96 1.71
C ASP A 347 -23.56 44.52 1.33
N SER A 348 -24.17 45.23 2.28
CA SER A 348 -25.52 45.78 2.10
C SER A 348 -25.58 46.82 0.98
N SER A 349 -24.47 47.50 0.70
CA SER A 349 -24.41 48.49 -0.37
C SER A 349 -24.55 47.81 -1.73
N LEU A 350 -23.80 46.72 -1.97
CA LEU A 350 -23.89 45.92 -3.19
C LEU A 350 -25.31 45.37 -3.41
N MET A 351 -25.94 44.83 -2.38
CA MET A 351 -27.29 44.25 -2.50
C MET A 351 -28.34 45.33 -2.78
N GLN A 352 -28.28 46.46 -2.09
CA GLN A 352 -29.15 47.62 -2.35
C GLN A 352 -28.98 48.18 -3.76
N LEU A 353 -27.73 48.26 -4.24
CA LEU A 353 -27.42 48.78 -5.58
C LEU A 353 -28.01 47.92 -6.69
N LEU A 354 -28.13 46.62 -6.44
CA LEU A 354 -28.74 45.66 -7.36
C LEU A 354 -30.27 45.55 -7.19
N GLY A 355 -30.87 46.35 -6.29
CA GLY A 355 -32.31 46.30 -6.00
C GLY A 355 -32.75 45.00 -5.32
N LEU A 356 -31.81 44.28 -4.71
CA LEU A 356 -32.06 43.02 -4.02
C LEU A 356 -32.35 43.32 -2.56
N LYS A 357 -33.50 42.87 -2.05
CA LYS A 357 -33.77 42.93 -0.61
C LYS A 357 -32.80 41.99 0.11
N ASP A 358 -32.24 42.44 1.23
CA ASP A 358 -31.48 41.58 2.15
C ASP A 358 -32.34 40.34 2.44
N SER A 359 -31.91 39.19 1.95
CA SER A 359 -32.62 37.91 2.05
C SER A 359 -31.98 37.01 3.08
#